data_AF-A0A7Y2C2L2-F1
#
_entry.id   AF-A0A7Y2C2L2-F1
#
_cell.length_a   1.000
_cell.length_b   1.000
_cell.length_c   1.000
_cell.angle_alpha   90.00
_cell.angle_beta   90.00
_cell.angle_gamma   90.00
#
_symmetry.space_group_name_H-M   'P 1'
#
loop_
_entity.id
_entity.type
_entity.pdbx_description
1 polymer ?
#
loop_
_entity_poly.entity_id
_entity_poly.type
_entity_poly.pdbx_seq_one_letter_code
_entity_poly.pdbx_strand_id
1 'polypeptide(L)'
;PVNTVNDEFAPVLSPNYSNKLYLSSARFDTQGGKRDEFGREDNQYGKYRTDIYSTYETNGQWSVPEPLPGLLNSAMHDMVFDFAQGGQVLVFYKTNDLLTGEILVDTFGRDDQSLFPETFAGPIGNNDNEDQALFLINDSTLLFSSRREEGFGGLDLYISRKSNNGWGLPKNLGPRVNSIYDESFPFLARDGRSLYFSSNRPESMGGYDVFLIRYYDQQETWSLPENLAFPINSPGDEINFRISDDGLKAFFSSKRPGGYGGMDIYLAYFKKARQEHLVRSLPVLYEDVPAYRRKMREEGSFLTQRNEANLSTTPSGTVPVNVTYKFRPLYVGNNDQVESPGNLQMLEKISELLIANPQLKLVITGHGDGKSPGDFELYFSIKRAEKVSKYLTENGVSNNRLLVRGVGVQYPFLQINRESGPQINVDKFNRRIEYAFVGLEGSGIKIDMEEHNLRESLKDPKRFQLAEDESGLYYRLQVAELRQNFTGLQRYNELPWLVERAADNSSYRYLVGRMGTYREAEALRNEVMAAGQTGAFVVPYFNGYRLKRSEIFRLSTDFPDLQYYLGAN
;
A
#
# COMPACT_ATOMS: atom_id res chain seq x y z
N PRO A 1 -2.93 16.99 9.32
CA PRO A 1 -2.59 15.73 8.60
C PRO A 1 -2.66 14.55 9.57
N VAL A 2 -2.46 13.31 9.11
CA VAL A 2 -2.23 12.18 10.02
C VAL A 2 -0.90 12.39 10.74
N ASN A 3 0.20 12.29 9.99
CA ASN A 3 1.56 12.53 10.47
C ASN A 3 1.86 14.02 10.69
N THR A 4 2.81 14.31 11.57
CA THR A 4 3.25 15.62 12.03
C THR A 4 4.78 15.68 12.12
N VAL A 5 5.36 16.71 12.76
CA VAL A 5 6.82 16.75 13.01
C VAL A 5 7.25 15.95 14.25
N ASN A 6 6.30 15.38 14.99
CA ASN A 6 6.53 14.60 16.20
C ASN A 6 6.40 13.10 15.89
N ASP A 7 6.07 12.26 16.87
CA ASP A 7 5.91 10.81 16.70
C ASP A 7 4.42 10.43 16.55
N GLU A 8 4.09 9.75 15.44
CA GLU A 8 2.84 9.03 15.18
C GLU A 8 3.14 7.54 14.96
N PHE A 9 2.54 6.65 15.77
CA PHE A 9 2.87 5.22 15.76
C PHE A 9 1.73 4.33 16.28
N ALA A 10 1.97 3.01 16.32
CA ALA A 10 1.00 1.98 16.71
C ALA A 10 -0.35 2.07 15.94
N PRO A 11 -0.35 1.97 14.59
CA PRO A 11 -1.56 2.00 13.80
C PRO A 11 -2.39 0.71 14.02
N VAL A 12 -3.57 0.86 14.62
CA VAL A 12 -4.52 -0.23 14.87
C VAL A 12 -5.80 0.00 14.07
N LEU A 13 -6.11 -0.90 13.14
CA LEU A 13 -7.34 -0.86 12.36
C LEU A 13 -8.56 -1.10 13.25
N SER A 14 -9.66 -0.39 13.00
CA SER A 14 -10.89 -0.64 13.73
C SER A 14 -11.53 -1.96 13.27
N PRO A 15 -11.74 -2.95 14.16
CA PRO A 15 -12.43 -4.20 13.80
C PRO A 15 -13.90 -4.01 13.41
N ASN A 16 -14.48 -2.83 13.68
CA ASN A 16 -15.88 -2.50 13.42
C ASN A 16 -16.08 -1.60 12.18
N TYR A 17 -15.02 -0.93 11.71
CA TYR A 17 -15.08 0.05 10.62
C TYR A 17 -13.81 -0.03 9.77
N SER A 18 -13.89 -0.66 8.59
CA SER A 18 -12.74 -0.91 7.71
C SER A 18 -12.06 0.36 7.17
N ASN A 19 -12.69 1.53 7.33
CA ASN A 19 -12.12 2.83 7.00
C ASN A 19 -11.67 3.65 8.23
N LYS A 20 -11.68 3.10 9.45
CA LYS A 20 -11.22 3.79 10.66
C LYS A 20 -9.90 3.21 11.17
N LEU A 21 -8.96 4.08 11.50
CA LEU A 21 -7.67 3.75 12.10
C LEU A 21 -7.54 4.47 13.47
N TYR A 22 -7.00 3.76 14.45
CA TYR A 22 -6.53 4.31 15.74
C TYR A 22 -5.00 4.38 15.72
N LEU A 23 -4.43 5.36 16.42
CA LEU A 23 -2.97 5.54 16.53
C LEU A 23 -2.60 6.24 17.84
N SER A 24 -1.36 6.03 18.29
CA SER A 24 -0.70 6.81 19.33
C SER A 24 0.01 8.01 18.68
N SER A 25 -0.08 9.20 19.28
CA SER A 25 0.53 10.40 18.69
C SER A 25 0.97 11.42 19.74
N ALA A 26 2.20 11.92 19.59
CA ALA A 26 2.80 12.99 20.38
C ALA A 26 2.59 14.38 19.75
N ARG A 27 1.40 14.68 19.21
CA ARG A 27 1.10 15.96 18.57
C ARG A 27 0.93 17.11 19.58
N PHE A 28 0.64 18.32 19.08
CA PHE A 28 0.65 19.54 19.90
C PHE A 28 -0.58 19.69 20.83
N ASP A 29 -1.67 18.97 20.52
CA ASP A 29 -2.96 18.99 21.21
C ASP A 29 -3.16 17.83 22.20
N THR A 30 -2.07 17.17 22.62
CA THR A 30 -2.10 16.06 23.59
C THR A 30 -2.42 16.54 25.00
N GLN A 31 -3.22 15.77 25.75
CA GLN A 31 -3.67 16.11 27.10
C GLN A 31 -2.51 16.14 28.11
N GLY A 32 -1.46 15.35 27.89
CA GLY A 32 -0.22 15.42 28.67
C GLY A 32 0.71 16.59 28.31
N GLY A 33 0.47 17.27 27.18
CA GLY A 33 1.28 18.40 26.74
C GLY A 33 2.78 18.08 26.68
N LYS A 34 3.62 19.12 26.82
CA LYS A 34 5.07 18.93 26.89
C LYS A 34 5.57 18.56 28.28
N ARG A 35 6.52 17.63 28.35
CA ARG A 35 7.17 17.15 29.56
C ARG A 35 8.69 16.98 29.38
N ASP A 36 9.43 17.12 30.47
CA ASP A 36 10.84 16.72 30.53
C ASP A 36 10.98 15.20 30.78
N GLU A 37 12.23 14.72 30.81
CA GLU A 37 12.59 13.32 31.08
C GLU A 37 12.15 12.81 32.46
N PHE A 38 11.81 13.71 33.39
CA PHE A 38 11.33 13.39 34.74
C PHE A 38 9.80 13.52 34.87
N GLY A 39 9.07 13.76 33.77
CA GLY A 39 7.61 13.91 33.79
C GLY A 39 7.09 15.25 34.32
N ARG A 40 7.96 16.27 34.45
CA ARG A 40 7.58 17.64 34.86
C ARG A 40 7.18 18.46 33.64
N GLU A 41 6.36 19.49 33.83
CA GLU A 41 5.97 20.38 32.72
C GLU A 41 7.17 21.19 32.21
N ASP A 42 7.49 21.06 30.92
CA ASP A 42 8.52 21.89 30.28
C ASP A 42 8.06 22.31 28.87
N ASN A 43 7.49 23.51 28.78
CA ASN A 43 7.02 24.05 27.51
C ASN A 43 8.17 24.50 26.57
N GLN A 44 9.39 24.64 27.06
CA GLN A 44 10.54 25.18 26.35
C GLN A 44 11.36 24.08 25.67
N TYR A 45 11.82 23.06 26.42
CA TYR A 45 12.64 21.96 25.91
C TYR A 45 11.96 20.58 25.96
N GLY A 46 10.84 20.46 26.67
CA GLY A 46 10.10 19.21 26.81
C GLY A 46 9.50 18.69 25.51
N LYS A 47 9.37 17.36 25.44
CA LYS A 47 8.70 16.63 24.35
C LYS A 47 7.23 16.45 24.69
N TYR A 48 6.37 16.38 23.68
CA TYR A 48 4.96 16.05 23.89
C TYR A 48 4.82 14.60 24.40
N ARG A 49 3.98 14.40 25.42
CA ARG A 49 3.46 13.06 25.72
C ARG A 49 2.47 12.64 24.66
N THR A 50 2.24 11.34 24.55
CA THR A 50 1.36 10.75 23.54
C THR A 50 -0.05 10.61 24.05
N ASP A 51 -1.02 10.93 23.19
CA ASP A 51 -2.43 10.63 23.38
C ASP A 51 -2.86 9.56 22.36
N ILE A 52 -4.00 8.91 22.61
CA ILE A 52 -4.65 8.03 21.64
C ILE A 52 -5.58 8.86 20.75
N TYR A 53 -5.48 8.66 19.44
CA TYR A 53 -6.26 9.34 18.41
C TYR A 53 -6.99 8.35 17.49
N SER A 54 -7.95 8.85 16.72
CA SER A 54 -8.51 8.11 15.59
C SER A 54 -8.76 8.97 14.35
N THR A 55 -8.63 8.37 13.16
CA THR A 55 -8.78 9.01 11.85
C THR A 55 -9.61 8.11 10.91
N TYR A 56 -10.24 8.72 9.91
CA TYR A 56 -11.13 8.05 8.96
C TYR A 56 -10.63 8.22 7.51
N GLU A 57 -10.55 7.12 6.75
CA GLU A 57 -10.37 7.13 5.30
C GLU A 57 -11.71 7.48 4.62
N THR A 58 -11.69 8.49 3.75
CA THR A 58 -12.77 8.82 2.82
C THR A 58 -12.16 9.06 1.44
N ASN A 59 -12.56 8.27 0.45
CA ASN A 59 -12.13 8.39 -0.95
C ASN A 59 -10.59 8.51 -1.11
N GLY A 60 -9.82 7.64 -0.44
CA GLY A 60 -8.36 7.65 -0.45
C GLY A 60 -7.69 8.81 0.31
N GLN A 61 -8.41 9.65 1.04
CA GLN A 61 -7.86 10.65 1.96
C GLN A 61 -8.14 10.26 3.41
N TRP A 62 -7.15 10.46 4.30
CA TRP A 62 -7.32 10.32 5.74
C TRP A 62 -7.67 11.67 6.37
N SER A 63 -8.66 11.69 7.27
CA SER A 63 -8.98 12.89 8.06
C SER A 63 -7.79 13.31 8.94
N VAL A 64 -7.83 14.54 9.45
CA VAL A 64 -7.01 14.87 10.63
C VAL A 64 -7.45 13.91 11.77
N PRO A 65 -6.52 13.25 12.48
CA PRO A 65 -6.85 12.46 13.64
C PRO A 65 -7.43 13.32 14.76
N GLU A 66 -8.51 12.83 15.38
CA GLU A 66 -9.18 13.44 16.52
C GLU A 66 -8.88 12.63 17.80
N PRO A 67 -8.63 13.28 18.95
CA PRO A 67 -8.26 12.58 20.18
C PRO A 67 -9.43 11.76 20.72
N LEU A 68 -9.12 10.66 21.40
CA LEU A 68 -10.12 9.93 22.19
C LEU A 68 -10.48 10.71 23.47
N PRO A 69 -11.64 10.42 24.12
CA PRO A 69 -12.05 11.14 25.33
C PRO A 69 -11.03 11.01 26.48
N GLY A 70 -10.86 12.07 27.26
CA GLY A 70 -9.90 12.20 28.38
C GLY A 70 -10.15 11.34 29.63
N LEU A 71 -10.77 10.16 29.47
CA LEU A 71 -10.64 9.02 30.39
C LEU A 71 -9.60 8.02 29.85
N LEU A 72 -9.56 7.86 28.52
CA LEU A 72 -8.55 7.10 27.80
C LEU A 72 -7.23 7.89 27.77
N ASN A 73 -7.30 9.17 27.39
CA ASN A 73 -6.15 10.08 27.44
C ASN A 73 -6.00 10.75 28.82
N SER A 74 -4.79 11.16 29.18
CA SER A 74 -4.37 11.54 30.53
C SER A 74 -3.23 12.57 30.55
N ALA A 75 -2.47 12.66 31.63
CA ALA A 75 -1.26 13.50 31.72
C ALA A 75 0.05 12.73 31.41
N MET A 76 -0.07 11.43 31.13
CA MET A 76 1.01 10.46 30.93
C MET A 76 1.24 10.25 29.41
N HIS A 77 2.08 9.29 29.02
CA HIS A 77 1.92 8.69 27.69
C HIS A 77 0.76 7.70 27.72
N ASP A 78 -0.25 7.97 26.92
CA ASP A 78 -1.32 7.03 26.58
C ASP A 78 -1.06 6.46 25.19
N MET A 79 -1.16 5.15 25.04
CA MET A 79 -0.78 4.44 23.81
C MET A 79 -1.75 3.29 23.50
N VAL A 80 -2.30 3.25 22.28
CA VAL A 80 -3.12 2.11 21.83
C VAL A 80 -2.24 0.89 21.53
N PHE A 81 -2.70 -0.29 21.94
CA PHE A 81 -2.07 -1.57 21.61
C PHE A 81 -2.94 -2.41 20.65
N ASP A 82 -4.20 -2.66 21.01
CA ASP A 82 -5.08 -3.54 20.23
C ASP A 82 -6.57 -3.41 20.60
N PHE A 83 -7.44 -4.21 19.98
CA PHE A 83 -8.83 -4.43 20.39
C PHE A 83 -9.10 -5.91 20.68
N ALA A 84 -10.05 -6.17 21.59
CA ALA A 84 -10.67 -7.49 21.72
C ALA A 84 -11.50 -7.86 20.47
N GLN A 85 -11.70 -9.15 20.24
CA GLN A 85 -12.41 -9.70 19.09
C GLN A 85 -13.89 -9.26 19.10
N GLY A 86 -14.29 -8.54 18.06
CA GLY A 86 -15.61 -7.87 17.98
C GLY A 86 -15.58 -6.39 18.38
N GLY A 87 -14.41 -5.83 18.73
CA GLY A 87 -14.20 -4.39 18.85
C GLY A 87 -14.91 -3.71 20.01
N GLN A 88 -15.34 -4.47 21.01
CA GLN A 88 -16.08 -3.98 22.18
C GLN A 88 -15.16 -3.59 23.35
N VAL A 89 -13.87 -3.93 23.28
CA VAL A 89 -12.88 -3.57 24.32
C VAL A 89 -11.62 -3.05 23.64
N LEU A 90 -11.18 -1.86 24.03
CA LEU A 90 -9.87 -1.29 23.70
C LEU A 90 -8.83 -1.82 24.69
N VAL A 91 -7.65 -2.19 24.20
CA VAL A 91 -6.46 -2.50 25.03
C VAL A 91 -5.41 -1.43 24.76
N PHE A 92 -4.94 -0.78 25.82
CA PHE A 92 -4.03 0.36 25.74
C PHE A 92 -3.10 0.42 26.96
N TYR A 93 -2.11 1.31 26.92
CA TYR A 93 -1.03 1.41 27.91
C TYR A 93 -0.88 2.85 28.43
N LYS A 94 -0.60 3.01 29.72
CA LYS A 94 -0.27 4.28 30.37
C LYS A 94 1.09 4.22 31.06
N THR A 95 2.00 5.14 30.71
CA THR A 95 3.39 5.18 31.23
C THR A 95 3.94 6.59 31.43
N ASN A 96 4.82 6.78 32.43
CA ASN A 96 5.51 8.05 32.70
C ASN A 96 6.88 8.19 31.99
N ASP A 97 7.47 7.09 31.55
CA ASP A 97 8.88 7.00 31.14
C ASP A 97 9.11 6.14 29.87
N LEU A 98 8.06 5.50 29.34
CA LEU A 98 8.07 4.50 28.26
C LEU A 98 8.74 3.16 28.63
N LEU A 99 9.08 2.94 29.91
CA LEU A 99 9.71 1.73 30.44
C LEU A 99 8.79 0.98 31.43
N THR A 100 8.10 1.73 32.30
CA THR A 100 7.24 1.24 33.37
C THR A 100 5.83 1.81 33.23
N GLY A 101 4.80 1.02 33.53
CA GLY A 101 3.42 1.45 33.30
C GLY A 101 2.38 0.35 33.45
N GLU A 102 1.13 0.70 33.14
CA GLU A 102 -0.04 -0.15 33.31
C GLU A 102 -0.76 -0.37 31.99
N ILE A 103 -1.10 -1.62 31.70
CA ILE A 103 -1.95 -2.00 30.56
C ILE A 103 -3.39 -2.00 31.06
N LEU A 104 -4.26 -1.28 30.37
CA LEU A 104 -5.63 -1.00 30.76
C LEU A 104 -6.62 -1.45 29.67
N VAL A 105 -7.88 -1.63 30.08
CA VAL A 105 -9.01 -1.97 29.20
C VAL A 105 -10.20 -1.05 29.43
N ASP A 106 -10.88 -0.72 28.33
CA ASP A 106 -12.08 0.13 28.32
C ASP A 106 -13.09 -0.43 27.32
N THR A 107 -14.37 -0.50 27.70
CA THR A 107 -15.45 -1.10 26.90
C THR A 107 -16.22 -0.08 26.06
N PHE A 108 -15.87 1.20 26.16
CA PHE A 108 -16.66 2.38 25.76
C PHE A 108 -18.06 2.46 26.41
N GLY A 109 -18.41 1.52 27.30
CA GLY A 109 -19.70 1.45 27.99
C GLY A 109 -19.75 2.39 29.18
N ARG A 110 -20.80 3.22 29.26
CA ARG A 110 -21.06 4.10 30.40
C ARG A 110 -22.03 3.45 31.38
N ASP A 111 -21.65 2.31 31.95
CA ASP A 111 -22.33 1.77 33.13
C ASP A 111 -21.80 2.47 34.39
N ASP A 112 -22.74 2.79 35.30
CA ASP A 112 -22.63 3.88 36.29
C ASP A 112 -21.77 3.52 37.53
N GLN A 113 -20.75 2.67 37.37
CA GLN A 113 -19.94 2.11 38.47
C GLN A 113 -18.42 2.19 38.31
N SER A 114 -17.87 2.56 37.14
CA SER A 114 -16.47 2.98 37.04
C SER A 114 -16.30 4.26 36.24
N LEU A 115 -15.55 5.21 36.83
CA LEU A 115 -15.08 6.43 36.16
C LEU A 115 -13.70 6.24 35.52
N PHE A 116 -13.08 5.08 35.70
CA PHE A 116 -11.71 4.79 35.25
C PHE A 116 -11.62 3.43 34.53
N PRO A 117 -10.79 3.32 33.48
CA PRO A 117 -10.48 2.04 32.82
C PRO A 117 -9.91 0.99 33.79
N GLU A 118 -10.23 -0.29 33.57
CA GLU A 118 -9.78 -1.39 34.42
C GLU A 118 -8.37 -1.85 34.03
N THR A 119 -7.59 -2.40 34.97
CA THR A 119 -6.30 -3.03 34.66
C THR A 119 -6.48 -4.31 33.85
N PHE A 120 -5.70 -4.50 32.78
CA PHE A 120 -5.69 -5.73 32.01
C PHE A 120 -5.17 -6.89 32.87
N ALA A 121 -6.07 -7.75 33.34
CA ALA A 121 -5.75 -8.95 34.11
C ALA A 121 -5.09 -10.01 33.22
N GLY A 122 -3.80 -9.81 32.91
CA GLY A 122 -2.95 -10.64 32.06
C GLY A 122 -1.67 -11.13 32.76
N PRO A 123 -0.81 -11.87 32.05
CA PRO A 123 0.49 -12.36 32.53
C PRO A 123 1.63 -11.33 32.31
N ILE A 124 1.24 -10.08 32.10
CA ILE A 124 2.05 -8.92 31.72
C ILE A 124 1.61 -7.73 32.59
N GLY A 125 2.51 -6.81 32.90
CA GLY A 125 2.18 -5.64 33.73
C GLY A 125 3.43 -4.95 34.28
N ASN A 126 3.24 -4.16 35.34
CA ASN A 126 4.31 -3.37 35.94
C ASN A 126 5.34 -4.26 36.67
N ASN A 127 6.40 -4.65 35.97
CA ASN A 127 7.48 -5.51 36.43
C ASN A 127 8.79 -5.18 35.69
N ASP A 128 9.93 -5.60 36.23
CA ASP A 128 11.26 -5.23 35.72
C ASP A 128 11.65 -5.89 34.37
N ASN A 129 10.74 -6.63 33.71
CA ASN A 129 11.02 -7.32 32.44
C ASN A 129 10.72 -6.47 31.18
N GLU A 130 10.36 -5.19 31.30
CA GLU A 130 10.01 -4.32 30.17
C GLU A 130 8.95 -4.96 29.21
N ASP A 131 7.82 -5.45 29.76
CA ASP A 131 6.74 -6.05 28.96
C ASP A 131 6.14 -5.04 27.95
N GLN A 132 6.32 -5.29 26.65
CA GLN A 132 6.00 -4.35 25.58
C GLN A 132 5.24 -4.96 24.40
N ALA A 133 4.72 -4.09 23.52
CA ALA A 133 4.25 -4.39 22.17
C ALA A 133 3.21 -5.53 22.07
N LEU A 134 2.10 -5.38 22.80
CA LEU A 134 1.00 -6.34 22.84
C LEU A 134 0.34 -6.58 21.47
N PHE A 135 -0.05 -7.84 21.23
CA PHE A 135 -0.97 -8.25 20.17
C PHE A 135 -1.93 -9.34 20.67
N LEU A 136 -3.23 -9.15 20.44
CA LEU A 136 -4.30 -9.99 20.99
C LEU A 136 -4.96 -10.84 19.88
N ILE A 137 -5.13 -12.14 20.14
CA ILE A 137 -5.64 -13.11 19.19
C ILE A 137 -6.81 -13.87 19.81
N ASN A 138 -8.01 -13.66 19.26
CA ASN A 138 -9.27 -14.32 19.65
C ASN A 138 -9.55 -14.27 21.18
N ASP A 139 -9.19 -13.17 21.85
CA ASP A 139 -9.36 -12.89 23.30
C ASP A 139 -8.77 -13.92 24.28
N SER A 140 -7.99 -14.86 23.75
CA SER A 140 -7.55 -16.07 24.43
C SER A 140 -6.12 -16.46 24.10
N THR A 141 -5.43 -15.69 23.26
CA THR A 141 -4.00 -15.83 22.98
C THR A 141 -3.38 -14.45 22.86
N LEU A 142 -2.20 -14.30 23.44
CA LEU A 142 -1.50 -13.03 23.65
C LEU A 142 -0.06 -13.20 23.17
N LEU A 143 0.39 -12.32 22.27
CA LEU A 143 1.79 -12.17 21.90
C LEU A 143 2.31 -10.83 22.41
N PHE A 144 3.55 -10.79 22.90
CA PHE A 144 4.21 -9.59 23.42
C PHE A 144 5.73 -9.79 23.44
N SER A 145 6.50 -8.72 23.65
CA SER A 145 7.96 -8.74 23.84
C SER A 145 8.34 -8.45 25.30
N SER A 146 9.44 -9.06 25.78
CA SER A 146 9.84 -8.99 27.20
C SER A 146 11.30 -9.39 27.42
N ARG A 147 12.00 -8.78 28.37
CA ARG A 147 13.40 -9.04 28.76
C ARG A 147 13.54 -10.04 29.93
N ARG A 148 12.76 -11.13 29.93
CA ARG A 148 12.74 -12.09 31.05
C ARG A 148 14.04 -12.90 31.13
N GLU A 149 14.46 -13.29 32.33
CA GLU A 149 15.73 -14.00 32.56
C GLU A 149 15.89 -15.32 31.76
N GLU A 150 14.78 -15.94 31.35
CA GLU A 150 14.77 -17.16 30.51
C GLU A 150 14.81 -16.87 28.98
N GLY A 151 15.14 -15.64 28.57
CA GLY A 151 15.26 -15.23 27.16
C GLY A 151 16.59 -15.58 26.49
N PHE A 152 16.68 -15.37 25.18
CA PHE A 152 17.90 -15.55 24.38
C PHE A 152 18.80 -14.32 24.33
N GLY A 153 18.24 -13.14 24.58
CA GLY A 153 18.88 -11.84 24.67
C GLY A 153 17.84 -10.73 24.51
N GLY A 154 18.30 -9.51 24.22
CA GLY A 154 17.45 -8.38 23.84
C GLY A 154 16.09 -8.28 24.56
N LEU A 155 15.06 -7.99 23.76
CA LEU A 155 13.65 -8.27 24.03
C LEU A 155 13.30 -9.57 23.30
N ASP A 156 12.69 -10.52 23.98
CA ASP A 156 12.28 -11.80 23.40
C ASP A 156 10.76 -11.83 23.20
N LEU A 157 10.27 -12.50 22.14
CA LEU A 157 8.83 -12.73 21.98
C LEU A 157 8.34 -13.89 22.85
N TYR A 158 7.20 -13.67 23.50
CA TYR A 158 6.47 -14.65 24.31
C TYR A 158 5.02 -14.81 23.84
N ILE A 159 4.49 -16.02 24.04
CA ILE A 159 3.06 -16.34 23.88
C ILE A 159 2.45 -16.72 25.23
N SER A 160 1.23 -16.26 25.52
CA SER A 160 0.40 -16.80 26.59
C SER A 160 -1.02 -17.10 26.07
N ARG A 161 -1.71 -18.01 26.75
CA ARG A 161 -3.06 -18.46 26.44
C ARG A 161 -3.98 -18.30 27.64
N LYS A 162 -5.20 -17.84 27.40
CA LYS A 162 -6.27 -17.76 28.39
C LYS A 162 -7.00 -19.09 28.47
N SER A 163 -7.33 -19.49 29.68
CA SER A 163 -8.08 -20.71 30.02
C SER A 163 -9.23 -20.36 30.97
N ASN A 164 -10.03 -21.36 31.35
CA ASN A 164 -11.06 -21.21 32.38
C ASN A 164 -10.47 -20.77 33.74
N ASN A 165 -9.16 -20.98 33.97
CA ASN A 165 -8.44 -20.61 35.18
C ASN A 165 -7.69 -19.27 35.04
N GLY A 166 -7.98 -18.47 34.00
CA GLY A 166 -7.23 -17.27 33.65
C GLY A 166 -6.08 -17.54 32.67
N TRP A 167 -5.16 -16.58 32.55
CA TRP A 167 -4.00 -16.69 31.66
C TRP A 167 -2.94 -17.64 32.21
N GLY A 168 -2.36 -18.46 31.33
CA GLY A 168 -1.19 -19.28 31.64
C GLY A 168 0.09 -18.44 31.73
N LEU A 169 1.15 -19.05 32.28
CA LEU A 169 2.49 -18.48 32.27
C LEU A 169 2.96 -18.22 30.82
N PRO A 170 3.65 -17.10 30.54
CA PRO A 170 4.22 -16.84 29.24
C PRO A 170 5.27 -17.89 28.85
N LYS A 171 5.28 -18.23 27.57
CA LYS A 171 6.19 -19.20 26.96
C LYS A 171 6.97 -18.52 25.85
N ASN A 172 8.30 -18.60 25.93
CA ASN A 172 9.21 -18.06 24.93
C ASN A 172 8.97 -18.72 23.54
N LEU A 173 9.04 -17.95 22.45
CA LEU A 173 8.83 -18.48 21.09
C LEU A 173 10.00 -19.34 20.55
N GLY A 174 11.17 -19.29 21.20
CA GLY A 174 12.32 -20.13 20.96
C GLY A 174 13.29 -19.61 19.88
N PRO A 175 14.48 -20.22 19.76
CA PRO A 175 15.66 -19.68 19.04
C PRO A 175 15.58 -19.79 17.51
N ARG A 176 14.35 -19.88 16.97
CA ARG A 176 14.05 -19.68 15.55
C ARG A 176 13.45 -18.30 15.30
N VAL A 177 12.67 -17.81 16.26
CA VAL A 177 12.08 -16.48 16.27
C VAL A 177 13.05 -15.55 16.99
N ASN A 178 13.32 -15.86 18.26
CA ASN A 178 14.12 -15.07 19.18
C ASN A 178 15.63 -15.29 18.98
N SER A 179 16.45 -14.35 19.44
CA SER A 179 17.89 -14.25 19.18
C SER A 179 18.62 -13.55 20.33
N ILE A 180 19.86 -13.09 20.12
CA ILE A 180 20.58 -12.25 21.11
C ILE A 180 20.24 -10.75 20.99
N TYR A 181 19.43 -10.38 20.00
CA TYR A 181 19.01 -9.04 19.62
C TYR A 181 17.57 -8.79 20.07
N ASP A 182 17.03 -7.58 19.86
CA ASP A 182 15.64 -7.28 20.24
C ASP A 182 14.65 -7.76 19.16
N GLU A 183 13.66 -8.55 19.58
CA GLU A 183 12.47 -8.95 18.82
C GLU A 183 11.21 -8.35 19.47
N SER A 184 10.45 -7.55 18.71
CA SER A 184 9.28 -6.85 19.23
C SER A 184 8.18 -6.65 18.17
N PHE A 185 7.09 -6.00 18.55
CA PHE A 185 5.96 -5.66 17.68
C PHE A 185 5.37 -6.85 16.88
N PRO A 186 5.04 -7.98 17.55
CA PRO A 186 4.49 -9.17 16.91
C PRO A 186 3.12 -8.94 16.27
N PHE A 187 2.89 -9.61 15.15
CA PHE A 187 1.61 -9.67 14.44
C PHE A 187 1.45 -11.03 13.75
N LEU A 188 0.59 -11.89 14.28
CA LEU A 188 0.27 -13.18 13.68
C LEU A 188 -0.89 -13.01 12.68
N ALA A 189 -0.71 -13.51 11.46
CA ALA A 189 -1.76 -13.46 10.44
C ALA A 189 -2.90 -14.48 10.73
N ARG A 190 -4.02 -14.37 9.98
CA ARG A 190 -5.24 -15.17 10.23
C ARG A 190 -5.03 -16.68 10.01
N ASP A 191 -4.01 -17.06 9.24
CA ASP A 191 -3.57 -18.45 9.09
C ASP A 191 -3.01 -19.07 10.38
N GLY A 192 -2.61 -18.25 11.36
CA GLY A 192 -1.96 -18.66 12.60
C GLY A 192 -0.60 -19.32 12.43
N ARG A 193 0.04 -19.18 11.25
CA ARG A 193 1.37 -19.72 10.87
C ARG A 193 2.34 -18.63 10.44
N SER A 194 1.85 -17.53 9.88
CA SER A 194 2.68 -16.43 9.38
C SER A 194 2.79 -15.34 10.44
N LEU A 195 3.93 -15.33 11.14
CA LEU A 195 4.24 -14.34 12.18
C LEU A 195 5.13 -13.24 11.59
N TYR A 196 4.63 -12.01 11.65
CA TYR A 196 5.42 -10.80 11.43
C TYR A 196 5.91 -10.29 12.78
N PHE A 197 7.11 -9.72 12.81
CA PHE A 197 7.68 -9.04 13.97
C PHE A 197 8.75 -8.07 13.50
N SER A 198 9.12 -7.11 14.33
CA SER A 198 10.27 -6.23 14.07
C SER A 198 11.48 -6.69 14.87
N SER A 199 12.67 -6.61 14.28
CA SER A 199 13.93 -6.99 14.95
C SER A 199 15.11 -6.13 14.49
N ASN A 200 16.11 -5.95 15.35
CA ASN A 200 17.36 -5.23 15.06
C ASN A 200 18.58 -6.17 14.87
N ARG A 201 18.33 -7.43 14.48
CA ARG A 201 19.35 -8.44 14.16
C ARG A 201 20.23 -8.07 12.95
N PRO A 202 21.39 -8.74 12.73
CA PRO A 202 22.34 -8.39 11.65
C PRO A 202 21.81 -8.51 10.22
N GLU A 203 20.69 -9.22 10.01
CA GLU A 203 19.99 -9.29 8.72
C GLU A 203 19.08 -8.08 8.43
N SER A 204 19.10 -7.04 9.27
CA SER A 204 18.30 -5.80 9.13
C SER A 204 18.95 -4.79 8.18
N MET A 205 18.14 -3.90 7.59
CA MET A 205 18.61 -2.78 6.76
C MET A 205 18.95 -1.53 7.58
N GLY A 206 18.30 -1.35 8.74
CA GLY A 206 18.44 -0.16 9.59
C GLY A 206 18.54 -0.50 11.08
N GLY A 207 17.64 0.07 11.87
CA GLY A 207 17.42 -0.27 13.27
C GLY A 207 16.51 -1.48 13.39
N TYR A 208 15.26 -1.28 13.81
CA TYR A 208 14.22 -2.30 13.71
C TYR A 208 13.73 -2.49 12.26
N ASP A 209 13.91 -3.67 11.68
CA ASP A 209 13.34 -4.09 10.39
C ASP A 209 12.16 -5.04 10.60
N VAL A 210 11.14 -5.03 9.73
CA VAL A 210 10.07 -6.06 9.75
C VAL A 210 10.56 -7.36 9.11
N PHE A 211 10.46 -8.44 9.87
CA PHE A 211 10.68 -9.82 9.43
C PHE A 211 9.36 -10.60 9.37
N LEU A 212 9.33 -11.64 8.53
CA LEU A 212 8.27 -12.63 8.44
C LEU A 212 8.87 -14.03 8.66
N ILE A 213 8.30 -14.79 9.59
CA ILE A 213 8.64 -16.19 9.84
C ILE A 213 7.39 -17.06 9.73
N ARG A 214 7.52 -18.26 9.16
CA ARG A 214 6.38 -19.14 8.87
C ARG A 214 6.53 -20.47 9.58
N TYR A 215 5.50 -20.91 10.30
CA TYR A 215 5.47 -22.22 10.92
C TYR A 215 5.08 -23.29 9.90
N TYR A 216 5.88 -24.34 9.77
CA TYR A 216 5.62 -25.43 8.85
C TYR A 216 5.01 -26.62 9.60
N ASP A 217 3.68 -26.77 9.47
CA ASP A 217 2.90 -27.82 10.14
C ASP A 217 3.46 -29.24 9.94
N GLN A 218 4.17 -29.55 8.85
CA GLN A 218 4.73 -30.88 8.63
C GLN A 218 5.98 -31.18 9.48
N GLN A 219 6.85 -30.19 9.62
CA GLN A 219 8.12 -30.25 10.36
C GLN A 219 7.94 -29.81 11.83
N GLU A 220 6.77 -29.28 12.18
CA GLU A 220 6.39 -28.83 13.51
C GLU A 220 7.36 -27.76 14.07
N THR A 221 7.91 -26.93 13.16
CA THR A 221 8.95 -25.93 13.42
C THR A 221 8.80 -24.67 12.55
N TRP A 222 9.42 -23.57 12.98
CA TRP A 222 9.48 -22.31 12.25
C TRP A 222 10.53 -22.34 11.12
N SER A 223 10.30 -21.53 10.08
CA SER A 223 11.27 -21.24 9.01
C SER A 223 12.51 -20.50 9.56
N LEU A 224 13.42 -20.10 8.67
CA LEU A 224 14.27 -18.94 8.94
C LEU A 224 13.44 -17.66 8.78
N PRO A 225 13.77 -16.56 9.49
CA PRO A 225 13.11 -15.28 9.31
C PRO A 225 13.48 -14.65 7.95
N GLU A 226 12.49 -14.06 7.28
CA GLU A 226 12.59 -13.38 5.99
C GLU A 226 12.47 -11.87 6.21
N ASN A 227 13.56 -11.11 6.01
CA ASN A 227 13.50 -9.65 5.99
C ASN A 227 12.60 -9.20 4.82
N LEU A 228 11.57 -8.38 5.09
CA LEU A 228 10.62 -7.96 4.04
C LEU A 228 11.19 -6.97 3.02
N ALA A 229 12.35 -6.37 3.32
CA ALA A 229 13.15 -5.47 2.50
C ALA A 229 12.38 -4.23 1.97
N PHE A 230 13.06 -3.40 1.19
CA PHE A 230 12.43 -2.26 0.53
C PHE A 230 11.33 -2.73 -0.44
N PRO A 231 10.10 -2.16 -0.39
CA PRO A 231 9.73 -0.87 0.21
C PRO A 231 9.15 -0.94 1.63
N ILE A 232 9.02 -2.13 2.23
CA ILE A 232 8.53 -2.27 3.61
C ILE A 232 9.59 -1.73 4.56
N ASN A 233 10.82 -2.25 4.50
CA ASN A 233 11.94 -1.81 5.34
C ASN A 233 12.82 -0.74 4.67
N SER A 234 13.64 -0.08 5.47
CA SER A 234 14.48 1.07 5.13
C SER A 234 15.72 1.13 6.05
N PRO A 235 16.60 2.14 5.92
CA PRO A 235 17.68 2.38 6.90
C PRO A 235 17.22 2.97 8.24
N GLY A 236 15.91 3.10 8.49
CA GLY A 236 15.34 3.64 9.73
C GLY A 236 14.90 2.55 10.71
N ASP A 237 13.92 2.87 11.57
CA ASP A 237 13.11 1.88 12.27
C ASP A 237 11.80 1.66 11.52
N GLU A 238 11.29 0.43 11.53
CA GLU A 238 9.98 -0.01 11.04
C GLU A 238 9.31 -0.94 12.07
N ILE A 239 8.22 -0.47 12.69
CA ILE A 239 7.55 -1.16 13.81
C ILE A 239 6.01 -1.15 13.68
N ASN A 240 5.33 -1.94 14.53
CA ASN A 240 3.86 -2.06 14.58
C ASN A 240 3.22 -2.44 13.23
N PHE A 241 3.78 -3.44 12.53
CA PHE A 241 3.25 -3.89 11.24
C PHE A 241 1.92 -4.65 11.40
N ARG A 242 0.86 -4.19 10.71
CA ARG A 242 -0.48 -4.79 10.68
C ARG A 242 -1.00 -4.89 9.23
N ILE A 243 -1.54 -6.04 8.82
CA ILE A 243 -2.20 -6.24 7.51
C ILE A 243 -3.70 -5.93 7.63
N SER A 244 -4.32 -5.39 6.59
CA SER A 244 -5.77 -5.14 6.52
C SER A 244 -6.61 -6.41 6.26
N ASP A 245 -7.90 -6.36 6.61
CA ASP A 245 -8.88 -7.45 6.43
C ASP A 245 -8.98 -8.02 5.01
N ASP A 246 -8.80 -7.17 3.99
CA ASP A 246 -8.79 -7.57 2.57
C ASP A 246 -7.44 -8.17 2.11
N GLY A 247 -6.44 -8.17 2.98
CA GLY A 247 -5.06 -8.56 2.70
C GLY A 247 -4.34 -7.65 1.69
N LEU A 248 -4.92 -6.53 1.25
CA LEU A 248 -4.41 -5.70 0.15
C LEU A 248 -3.63 -4.46 0.62
N LYS A 249 -3.75 -4.06 1.88
CA LYS A 249 -2.99 -2.98 2.51
C LYS A 249 -2.18 -3.51 3.71
N ALA A 250 -1.16 -2.78 4.13
CA ALA A 250 -0.58 -2.90 5.47
C ALA A 250 -0.22 -1.53 6.04
N PHE A 251 -0.40 -1.39 7.35
CA PHE A 251 -0.09 -0.21 8.13
C PHE A 251 1.11 -0.51 9.03
N PHE A 252 2.01 0.46 9.18
CA PHE A 252 3.17 0.34 10.06
C PHE A 252 3.65 1.74 10.47
N SER A 253 4.47 1.81 11.51
CA SER A 253 5.13 3.04 11.96
C SER A 253 6.58 3.01 11.47
N SER A 254 7.14 4.13 11.01
CA SER A 254 8.49 4.16 10.44
C SER A 254 9.21 5.48 10.68
N LYS A 255 10.54 5.42 10.91
CA LYS A 255 11.45 6.58 10.99
C LYS A 255 12.25 6.78 9.68
N ARG A 256 11.73 6.35 8.53
CA ARG A 256 12.50 6.40 7.28
C ARG A 256 12.84 7.85 6.85
N PRO A 257 14.01 8.09 6.23
CA PRO A 257 14.34 9.39 5.67
C PRO A 257 13.29 9.89 4.68
N GLY A 258 12.85 11.15 4.83
CA GLY A 258 11.81 11.76 4.00
C GLY A 258 10.38 11.66 4.53
N GLY A 259 10.19 11.20 5.77
CA GLY A 259 8.95 11.40 6.55
C GLY A 259 8.73 12.86 6.97
N TYR A 260 7.70 13.11 7.79
CA TYR A 260 7.36 14.45 8.29
C TYR A 260 8.16 14.86 9.55
N GLY A 261 8.60 13.90 10.36
CA GLY A 261 9.12 14.16 11.70
C GLY A 261 9.93 13.02 12.31
N GLY A 262 9.50 12.54 13.47
CA GLY A 262 10.09 11.41 14.18
C GLY A 262 9.65 10.08 13.58
N MET A 263 8.72 9.40 14.24
CA MET A 263 8.03 8.25 13.68
C MET A 263 6.76 8.68 12.92
N ASP A 264 6.55 8.11 11.74
CA ASP A 264 5.45 8.39 10.82
C ASP A 264 4.58 7.14 10.61
N ILE A 265 3.25 7.29 10.46
CA ILE A 265 2.41 6.20 9.92
C ILE A 265 2.64 6.07 8.41
N TYR A 266 2.89 4.85 7.94
CA TYR A 266 2.97 4.50 6.53
C TYR A 266 1.94 3.44 6.12
N LEU A 267 1.58 3.49 4.83
CA LEU A 267 0.62 2.61 4.19
C LEU A 267 1.27 1.91 2.98
N ALA A 268 1.45 0.60 3.08
CA ALA A 268 1.84 -0.26 1.97
C ALA A 268 0.61 -0.81 1.24
N TYR A 269 0.76 -1.09 -0.05
CA TYR A 269 -0.25 -1.73 -0.89
C TYR A 269 0.34 -2.99 -1.53
N PHE A 270 -0.38 -4.11 -1.48
CA PHE A 270 0.04 -5.38 -2.07
C PHE A 270 -0.66 -5.62 -3.41
N LYS A 271 0.12 -6.08 -4.41
CA LYS A 271 -0.38 -6.46 -5.76
C LYS A 271 -1.32 -7.67 -5.77
N LYS A 272 -1.33 -8.42 -4.67
CA LYS A 272 -2.15 -9.60 -4.41
C LYS A 272 -2.40 -9.66 -2.92
N ALA A 273 -3.65 -9.94 -2.54
CA ALA A 273 -4.02 -10.07 -1.15
C ALA A 273 -3.12 -11.09 -0.43
N ARG A 274 -2.67 -10.75 0.79
CA ARG A 274 -1.92 -11.63 1.68
C ARG A 274 -2.81 -12.83 2.03
N GLN A 275 -2.55 -13.99 1.41
CA GLN A 275 -3.35 -15.20 1.59
C GLN A 275 -3.26 -15.69 3.03
N GLU A 276 -2.08 -15.53 3.63
CA GLU A 276 -1.76 -15.67 5.05
C GLU A 276 -2.70 -14.88 5.98
N HIS A 277 -3.30 -13.78 5.50
CA HIS A 277 -4.29 -12.98 6.24
C HIS A 277 -5.75 -13.18 5.77
N LEU A 278 -6.00 -13.97 4.72
CA LEU A 278 -7.37 -14.26 4.23
C LEU A 278 -7.94 -15.60 4.71
N VAL A 279 -7.08 -16.59 5.00
CA VAL A 279 -7.51 -17.92 5.45
C VAL A 279 -7.44 -18.06 6.97
N ARG A 280 -8.16 -19.04 7.54
CA ARG A 280 -7.92 -19.56 8.89
C ARG A 280 -7.56 -21.04 8.80
N SER A 281 -6.53 -21.47 9.51
CA SER A 281 -6.10 -22.88 9.55
C SER A 281 -6.89 -23.69 10.58
N LEU A 282 -6.82 -25.02 10.48
CA LEU A 282 -7.25 -25.95 11.51
C LEU A 282 -6.07 -26.86 11.92
N PRO A 283 -5.61 -26.82 13.19
CA PRO A 283 -6.08 -25.96 14.29
C PRO A 283 -5.70 -24.49 14.04
N VAL A 284 -6.37 -23.56 14.74
CA VAL A 284 -6.24 -22.11 14.45
C VAL A 284 -4.82 -21.60 14.66
N LEU A 285 -4.12 -22.03 15.72
CA LEU A 285 -2.77 -21.59 16.05
C LEU A 285 -1.73 -22.68 15.83
N TYR A 286 -0.49 -22.28 15.51
CA TYR A 286 0.64 -23.19 15.29
C TYR A 286 0.94 -24.11 16.49
N GLU A 287 0.79 -23.67 17.73
CA GLU A 287 1.14 -24.51 18.90
C GLU A 287 0.22 -25.72 19.08
N ASP A 288 -1.01 -25.67 18.56
CA ASP A 288 -1.96 -26.79 18.64
C ASP A 288 -1.63 -27.88 17.62
N VAL A 289 -0.77 -27.57 16.63
CA VAL A 289 -0.46 -28.45 15.49
C VAL A 289 0.16 -29.79 15.92
N PRO A 290 1.14 -29.88 16.84
CA PRO A 290 1.67 -31.17 17.30
C PRO A 290 0.67 -32.03 18.08
N ALA A 291 -0.36 -31.42 18.70
CA ALA A 291 -1.45 -32.16 19.33
C ALA A 291 -2.46 -32.66 18.28
N TYR A 292 -2.93 -31.76 17.42
CA TYR A 292 -3.86 -32.07 16.34
C TYR A 292 -3.29 -33.11 15.36
N ARG A 293 -1.99 -33.02 15.02
CA ARG A 293 -1.32 -33.97 14.12
C ARG A 293 -1.09 -35.35 14.72
N ARG A 294 -0.94 -35.49 16.03
CA ARG A 294 -0.91 -36.82 16.67
C ARG A 294 -2.27 -37.50 16.52
N LYS A 295 -3.34 -36.80 16.91
CA LYS A 295 -4.72 -37.23 16.69
C LYS A 295 -5.01 -37.57 15.21
N MET A 296 -4.63 -36.71 14.27
CA MET A 296 -4.85 -36.95 12.82
C MET A 296 -3.96 -38.07 12.23
N ARG A 297 -2.85 -38.45 12.88
CA ARG A 297 -2.07 -39.65 12.51
C ARG A 297 -2.70 -40.93 13.09
N GLU A 298 -3.29 -40.84 14.28
CA GLU A 298 -4.13 -41.89 14.88
C GLU A 298 -5.43 -42.12 14.07
N GLU A 299 -5.97 -41.05 13.45
CA GLU A 299 -7.16 -41.07 12.58
C GLU A 299 -6.86 -41.29 11.08
N GLY A 300 -5.59 -41.23 10.66
CA GLY A 300 -5.05 -41.93 9.47
C GLY A 300 -5.20 -41.27 8.08
N SER A 301 -4.57 -40.12 7.81
CA SER A 301 -4.46 -39.58 6.43
C SER A 301 -3.19 -38.78 6.12
N PHE A 302 -2.59 -39.01 4.94
CA PHE A 302 -2.14 -38.05 3.89
C PHE A 302 -0.95 -38.55 3.02
N LEU A 303 -0.82 -38.02 1.80
CA LEU A 303 0.17 -38.37 0.76
C LEU A 303 0.84 -37.11 0.16
N THR A 304 2.06 -37.24 -0.40
CA THR A 304 2.83 -36.14 -1.04
C THR A 304 3.82 -36.62 -2.13
N GLN A 305 4.02 -35.85 -3.22
CA GLN A 305 5.18 -35.98 -4.14
C GLN A 305 5.62 -34.67 -4.86
N ARG A 306 6.93 -34.38 -4.77
CA ARG A 306 7.94 -33.94 -5.78
C ARG A 306 7.77 -32.76 -6.78
N ASN A 307 8.71 -31.80 -6.66
CA ASN A 307 9.77 -31.31 -7.59
C ASN A 307 9.54 -31.04 -9.10
N GLU A 308 10.15 -29.95 -9.63
CA GLU A 308 11.14 -29.93 -10.75
C GLU A 308 11.80 -28.53 -10.99
N ALA A 309 12.72 -28.35 -11.97
CA ALA A 309 13.60 -27.14 -12.07
C ALA A 309 14.12 -26.71 -13.48
N ASN A 310 14.34 -25.39 -13.65
CA ASN A 310 15.27 -24.58 -14.50
C ASN A 310 15.61 -24.90 -16.00
N LEU A 311 15.68 -23.85 -16.85
CA LEU A 311 16.62 -23.66 -17.99
C LEU A 311 16.56 -22.23 -18.62
N SER A 312 17.44 -21.86 -19.59
CA SER A 312 17.77 -20.43 -19.90
C SER A 312 18.26 -20.07 -21.35
N THR A 313 18.09 -18.78 -21.73
CA THR A 313 18.90 -17.90 -22.65
C THR A 313 18.72 -17.81 -24.19
N THR A 314 19.13 -16.65 -24.74
CA THR A 314 19.07 -16.08 -26.13
C THR A 314 20.51 -15.78 -26.67
N PRO A 315 20.87 -14.93 -27.68
CA PRO A 315 20.16 -14.09 -28.71
C PRO A 315 20.68 -14.43 -30.17
N SER A 316 20.85 -13.61 -31.23
CA SER A 316 20.73 -12.16 -31.58
C SER A 316 20.72 -11.94 -33.13
N GLY A 317 20.58 -10.70 -33.65
CA GLY A 317 20.86 -10.33 -35.07
C GLY A 317 20.16 -9.06 -35.62
N THR A 318 20.86 -8.28 -36.47
CA THR A 318 20.50 -6.90 -36.93
C THR A 318 21.07 -6.63 -38.36
N VAL A 319 21.00 -5.48 -39.08
CA VAL A 319 20.80 -4.04 -38.75
C VAL A 319 19.77 -3.29 -39.69
N PRO A 320 20.01 -2.39 -40.70
CA PRO A 320 19.00 -1.38 -41.14
C PRO A 320 18.79 -1.33 -42.71
N VAL A 321 18.28 -0.29 -43.42
CA VAL A 321 17.74 1.06 -43.09
C VAL A 321 16.67 1.54 -44.11
N ASN A 322 15.60 2.19 -43.65
CA ASN A 322 14.96 3.40 -44.21
C ASN A 322 13.87 3.80 -43.17
N VAL A 323 14.02 4.94 -42.48
CA VAL A 323 13.65 5.00 -41.05
C VAL A 323 12.16 5.28 -40.75
N THR A 324 11.32 4.27 -40.96
CA THR A 324 10.13 4.05 -40.11
C THR A 324 10.61 3.46 -38.78
N TYR A 325 10.28 4.09 -37.65
CA TYR A 325 10.59 3.52 -36.34
C TYR A 325 9.52 2.49 -35.95
N LYS A 326 9.92 1.22 -35.85
CA LYS A 326 9.06 0.12 -35.40
C LYS A 326 9.12 -0.05 -33.89
N PHE A 327 7.95 -0.02 -33.26
CA PHE A 327 7.71 -0.10 -31.83
C PHE A 327 6.64 -1.17 -31.53
N ARG A 328 6.57 -1.66 -30.29
CA ARG A 328 5.51 -2.58 -29.81
C ARG A 328 5.27 -2.41 -28.31
N PRO A 329 4.08 -2.75 -27.76
CA PRO A 329 3.83 -2.68 -26.33
C PRO A 329 4.88 -3.44 -25.49
N LEU A 330 5.22 -2.90 -24.32
CA LEU A 330 6.11 -3.54 -23.37
C LEU A 330 5.29 -4.49 -22.49
N TYR A 331 5.39 -5.80 -22.72
CA TYR A 331 4.70 -6.80 -21.90
C TYR A 331 5.47 -7.05 -20.61
N VAL A 332 4.76 -7.17 -19.50
CA VAL A 332 5.36 -7.15 -18.16
C VAL A 332 5.15 -8.49 -17.44
N GLY A 333 6.22 -9.04 -16.85
CA GLY A 333 6.16 -10.30 -16.10
C GLY A 333 5.30 -10.20 -14.82
N ASN A 334 4.98 -11.33 -14.19
CA ASN A 334 4.11 -11.38 -13.00
C ASN A 334 4.63 -10.59 -11.78
N ASN A 335 5.91 -10.20 -11.79
CA ASN A 335 6.55 -9.40 -10.73
C ASN A 335 6.53 -7.88 -11.04
N ASP A 336 5.90 -7.48 -12.14
CA ASP A 336 6.03 -6.16 -12.79
C ASP A 336 7.48 -5.78 -13.16
N GLN A 337 8.31 -6.76 -13.54
CA GLN A 337 9.63 -6.51 -14.09
C GLN A 337 9.49 -6.00 -15.54
N VAL A 338 10.02 -4.81 -15.79
CA VAL A 338 9.94 -4.13 -17.10
C VAL A 338 11.19 -4.44 -17.93
N GLU A 339 12.33 -4.61 -17.26
CA GLU A 339 13.72 -4.74 -17.71
C GLU A 339 14.02 -6.11 -18.37
N SER A 340 13.05 -6.73 -19.03
CA SER A 340 13.30 -7.95 -19.82
C SER A 340 14.13 -7.61 -21.07
N PRO A 341 14.99 -8.51 -21.59
CA PRO A 341 15.91 -8.17 -22.70
C PRO A 341 15.22 -7.61 -23.94
N GLY A 342 14.05 -8.13 -24.31
CA GLY A 342 13.28 -7.61 -25.45
C GLY A 342 12.60 -6.26 -25.18
N ASN A 343 12.35 -5.89 -23.92
CA ASN A 343 11.85 -4.57 -23.57
C ASN A 343 12.99 -3.55 -23.43
N LEU A 344 14.17 -3.95 -22.94
CA LEU A 344 15.36 -3.08 -22.90
C LEU A 344 15.71 -2.58 -24.31
N GLN A 345 15.79 -3.47 -25.30
CA GLN A 345 15.94 -3.14 -26.72
C GLN A 345 14.90 -2.15 -27.28
N MET A 346 13.75 -2.01 -26.61
CA MET A 346 12.71 -1.06 -26.99
C MET A 346 12.84 0.26 -26.23
N LEU A 347 13.18 0.21 -24.95
CA LEU A 347 13.46 1.38 -24.11
C LEU A 347 14.71 2.13 -24.56
N GLU A 348 15.73 1.41 -25.04
CA GLU A 348 16.90 1.95 -25.75
C GLU A 348 16.46 2.79 -26.96
N LYS A 349 15.67 2.20 -27.89
CA LYS A 349 15.11 2.91 -29.06
C LYS A 349 14.22 4.11 -28.70
N ILE A 350 13.42 4.00 -27.63
CA ILE A 350 12.61 5.13 -27.13
C ILE A 350 13.53 6.25 -26.62
N SER A 351 14.59 5.89 -25.89
CA SER A 351 15.58 6.85 -25.36
C SER A 351 16.34 7.54 -26.49
N GLU A 352 16.88 6.78 -27.45
CA GLU A 352 17.54 7.30 -28.65
C GLU A 352 16.65 8.30 -29.42
N LEU A 353 15.40 7.92 -29.71
CA LEU A 353 14.46 8.74 -30.44
C LEU A 353 14.13 10.04 -29.71
N LEU A 354 13.93 9.99 -28.38
CA LEU A 354 13.65 11.16 -27.56
C LEU A 354 14.88 12.05 -27.36
N ILE A 355 16.08 11.49 -27.18
CA ILE A 355 17.33 12.25 -27.06
C ILE A 355 17.64 12.99 -28.37
N ALA A 356 17.51 12.31 -29.51
CA ALA A 356 17.73 12.90 -30.83
C ALA A 356 16.68 13.98 -31.21
N ASN A 357 15.53 14.00 -30.54
CA ASN A 357 14.42 14.91 -30.83
C ASN A 357 13.90 15.61 -29.55
N PRO A 358 14.58 16.65 -29.04
CA PRO A 358 14.21 17.34 -27.79
C PRO A 358 12.77 17.86 -27.74
N GLN A 359 12.16 18.14 -28.89
CA GLN A 359 10.77 18.60 -29.04
C GLN A 359 9.71 17.52 -28.73
N LEU A 360 10.05 16.23 -28.82
CA LEU A 360 9.08 15.15 -28.60
C LEU A 360 8.74 14.97 -27.12
N LYS A 361 7.47 14.70 -26.81
CA LYS A 361 6.99 14.24 -25.50
C LYS A 361 6.53 12.78 -25.59
N LEU A 362 6.54 12.06 -24.47
CA LEU A 362 6.08 10.67 -24.38
C LEU A 362 4.98 10.53 -23.32
N VAL A 363 3.83 10.00 -23.72
CA VAL A 363 2.86 9.38 -22.79
C VAL A 363 3.25 7.93 -22.59
N ILE A 364 3.23 7.46 -21.35
CA ILE A 364 3.51 6.07 -20.97
C ILE A 364 2.29 5.54 -20.23
N THR A 365 1.52 4.62 -20.83
CA THR A 365 0.23 4.15 -20.29
C THR A 365 0.32 2.68 -19.90
N GLY A 366 0.14 2.38 -18.61
CA GLY A 366 0.03 1.01 -18.12
C GLY A 366 -1.42 0.49 -18.11
N HIS A 367 -1.60 -0.80 -18.41
CA HIS A 367 -2.90 -1.48 -18.44
C HIS A 367 -2.92 -2.67 -17.46
N GLY A 368 -4.04 -2.92 -16.80
CA GLY A 368 -4.25 -4.02 -15.84
C GLY A 368 -4.45 -5.39 -16.50
N ASP A 369 -4.49 -6.45 -15.69
CA ASP A 369 -4.96 -7.78 -16.12
C ASP A 369 -6.26 -8.22 -15.45
N GLY A 370 -6.73 -7.51 -14.42
CA GLY A 370 -8.03 -7.73 -13.78
C GLY A 370 -8.05 -8.80 -12.70
N LYS A 371 -6.91 -9.03 -12.03
CA LYS A 371 -6.80 -9.95 -10.90
C LYS A 371 -6.93 -9.28 -9.54
N SER A 372 -7.00 -7.95 -9.52
CA SER A 372 -7.20 -7.11 -8.34
C SER A 372 -8.50 -6.30 -8.44
N PRO A 373 -9.00 -5.71 -7.33
CA PRO A 373 -10.03 -4.68 -7.38
C PRO A 373 -9.63 -3.51 -8.30
N GLY A 374 -10.62 -2.82 -8.88
CA GLY A 374 -10.38 -1.86 -9.95
C GLY A 374 -9.41 -0.73 -9.59
N ASP A 375 -9.58 -0.11 -8.43
CA ASP A 375 -8.69 0.94 -7.92
C ASP A 375 -7.24 0.47 -7.76
N PHE A 376 -7.04 -0.77 -7.30
CA PHE A 376 -5.72 -1.40 -7.25
C PHE A 376 -5.14 -1.68 -8.65
N GLU A 377 -5.94 -2.16 -9.62
CA GLU A 377 -5.49 -2.34 -11.01
C GLU A 377 -5.06 -1.00 -11.63
N LEU A 378 -5.81 0.08 -11.40
CA LEU A 378 -5.46 1.43 -11.86
C LEU A 378 -4.14 1.90 -11.25
N TYR A 379 -4.02 1.84 -9.93
CA TYR A 379 -2.83 2.26 -9.20
C TYR A 379 -1.58 1.45 -9.58
N PHE A 380 -1.67 0.12 -9.65
CA PHE A 380 -0.54 -0.70 -10.08
C PHE A 380 -0.22 -0.58 -11.57
N SER A 381 -1.20 -0.21 -12.41
CA SER A 381 -0.92 0.07 -13.82
C SER A 381 -0.07 1.34 -14.01
N ILE A 382 -0.28 2.42 -13.24
CA ILE A 382 0.64 3.57 -13.26
C ILE A 382 1.98 3.27 -12.59
N LYS A 383 2.02 2.47 -11.51
CA LYS A 383 3.30 2.01 -10.92
C LYS A 383 4.18 1.23 -11.92
N ARG A 384 3.60 0.63 -12.96
CA ARG A 384 4.34 0.04 -14.09
C ARG A 384 4.85 1.10 -15.07
N ALA A 385 4.03 2.08 -15.44
CA ALA A 385 4.48 3.21 -16.27
C ALA A 385 5.62 4.02 -15.61
N GLU A 386 5.60 4.15 -14.28
CA GLU A 386 6.67 4.79 -13.51
C GLU A 386 8.03 4.12 -13.66
N LYS A 387 8.09 2.78 -13.78
CA LYS A 387 9.36 2.06 -14.01
C LYS A 387 9.96 2.38 -15.37
N VAL A 388 9.12 2.47 -16.41
CA VAL A 388 9.55 2.91 -17.74
C VAL A 388 10.05 4.36 -17.69
N SER A 389 9.30 5.27 -17.06
CA SER A 389 9.72 6.66 -16.92
C SER A 389 11.04 6.78 -16.16
N LYS A 390 11.21 6.02 -15.06
CA LYS A 390 12.46 5.98 -14.30
C LYS A 390 13.64 5.54 -15.19
N TYR A 391 13.51 4.43 -15.90
CA TYR A 391 14.56 3.93 -16.80
C TYR A 391 14.92 4.97 -17.87
N LEU A 392 13.93 5.59 -18.53
CA LEU A 392 14.17 6.61 -19.55
C LEU A 392 14.91 7.82 -18.97
N THR A 393 14.58 8.25 -17.74
CA THR A 393 15.27 9.34 -17.05
C THR A 393 16.71 8.98 -16.65
N GLU A 394 16.93 7.76 -16.14
CA GLU A 394 18.28 7.24 -15.83
C GLU A 394 19.14 7.09 -17.10
N ASN A 395 18.52 6.96 -18.27
CA ASN A 395 19.17 6.97 -19.59
C ASN A 395 19.12 8.34 -20.30
N GLY A 396 18.88 9.43 -19.56
CA GLY A 396 19.10 10.80 -20.05
C GLY A 396 17.89 11.52 -20.68
N VAL A 397 16.69 10.92 -20.68
CA VAL A 397 15.47 11.62 -21.11
C VAL A 397 14.97 12.55 -19.99
N SER A 398 14.71 13.83 -20.29
CA SER A 398 14.27 14.78 -19.26
C SER A 398 12.86 14.50 -18.74
N ASN A 399 12.69 14.46 -17.42
CA ASN A 399 11.42 14.21 -16.73
C ASN A 399 10.24 15.07 -17.24
N ASN A 400 10.49 16.34 -17.59
CA ASN A 400 9.45 17.26 -18.03
C ASN A 400 8.84 16.94 -19.42
N ARG A 401 9.37 15.91 -20.09
CA ARG A 401 8.86 15.35 -21.36
C ARG A 401 8.07 14.05 -21.18
N LEU A 402 8.01 13.50 -19.96
CA LEU A 402 7.43 12.20 -19.64
C LEU A 402 6.13 12.35 -18.82
N LEU A 403 5.04 11.79 -19.33
CA LEU A 403 3.74 11.71 -18.66
C LEU A 403 3.39 10.25 -18.41
N VAL A 404 3.32 9.82 -17.15
CA VAL A 404 2.93 8.45 -16.79
C VAL A 404 1.43 8.35 -16.50
N ARG A 405 0.84 7.25 -16.94
CA ARG A 405 -0.59 6.94 -16.84
C ARG A 405 -0.86 5.51 -16.42
N GLY A 406 -1.98 5.33 -15.75
CA GLY A 406 -2.61 4.04 -15.49
C GLY A 406 -4.07 4.09 -15.89
N VAL A 407 -4.51 3.13 -16.70
CA VAL A 407 -5.91 2.98 -17.13
C VAL A 407 -6.56 1.70 -16.59
N GLY A 408 -5.84 0.92 -15.78
CA GLY A 408 -6.35 -0.33 -15.23
C GLY A 408 -6.88 -1.25 -16.34
N VAL A 409 -8.02 -1.88 -16.11
CA VAL A 409 -8.58 -2.95 -16.97
C VAL A 409 -9.46 -2.46 -18.13
N GLN A 410 -9.64 -1.15 -18.31
CA GLN A 410 -10.66 -0.59 -19.21
C GLN A 410 -10.42 -0.88 -20.70
N TYR A 411 -9.15 -0.92 -21.10
CA TYR A 411 -8.71 -1.10 -22.47
C TYR A 411 -7.86 -2.38 -22.58
N PRO A 412 -8.46 -3.57 -22.40
CA PRO A 412 -7.76 -4.84 -22.52
C PRO A 412 -7.35 -5.07 -23.98
N PHE A 413 -6.30 -5.87 -24.18
CA PHE A 413 -5.85 -6.26 -25.52
C PHE A 413 -6.57 -7.52 -25.98
N LEU A 414 -6.75 -8.49 -25.07
CA LEU A 414 -7.50 -9.73 -25.25
C LEU A 414 -8.67 -9.79 -24.26
N GLN A 415 -9.77 -10.41 -24.70
CA GLN A 415 -11.02 -10.53 -23.93
C GLN A 415 -10.78 -11.26 -22.60
N ILE A 416 -11.17 -10.62 -21.49
CA ILE A 416 -11.04 -11.17 -20.13
C ILE A 416 -12.04 -12.34 -19.95
N ASN A 417 -11.67 -13.34 -19.15
CA ASN A 417 -12.47 -14.55 -18.84
C ASN A 417 -12.81 -15.49 -20.02
N ARG A 418 -12.28 -15.26 -21.22
CA ARG A 418 -12.42 -16.21 -22.34
C ARG A 418 -11.41 -17.33 -22.24
N GLU A 419 -11.84 -18.58 -22.50
CA GLU A 419 -10.92 -19.71 -22.68
C GLU A 419 -10.06 -19.52 -23.95
N SER A 420 -8.93 -18.83 -23.79
CA SER A 420 -7.80 -19.02 -24.68
C SER A 420 -7.19 -20.39 -24.38
N GLY A 421 -7.21 -21.31 -25.35
CA GLY A 421 -6.56 -22.61 -25.21
C GLY A 421 -5.07 -22.50 -24.80
N PRO A 422 -4.46 -23.58 -24.27
CA PRO A 422 -3.27 -23.55 -23.39
C PRO A 422 -1.95 -22.98 -23.96
N GLN A 423 -1.98 -22.43 -25.17
CA GLN A 423 -0.86 -21.78 -25.85
C GLN A 423 -0.82 -20.25 -25.69
N ILE A 424 -1.88 -19.62 -25.16
CA ILE A 424 -1.99 -18.14 -25.04
C ILE A 424 -2.23 -17.74 -23.59
N ASN A 425 -1.44 -16.78 -23.11
CA ASN A 425 -1.55 -16.23 -21.76
C ASN A 425 -2.18 -14.83 -21.83
N VAL A 426 -3.49 -14.73 -21.55
CA VAL A 426 -4.26 -13.47 -21.61
C VAL A 426 -3.69 -12.40 -20.68
N ASP A 427 -3.32 -12.77 -19.45
CA ASP A 427 -2.74 -11.85 -18.46
C ASP A 427 -1.53 -11.09 -19.02
N LYS A 428 -0.61 -11.81 -19.68
CA LYS A 428 0.63 -11.25 -20.23
C LYS A 428 0.35 -10.25 -21.35
N PHE A 429 -0.72 -10.44 -22.12
CA PHE A 429 -1.12 -9.49 -23.16
C PHE A 429 -1.84 -8.27 -22.58
N ASN A 430 -2.69 -8.44 -21.55
CA ASN A 430 -3.41 -7.33 -20.93
C ASN A 430 -2.50 -6.48 -20.04
N ARG A 431 -1.61 -7.10 -19.24
CA ARG A 431 -0.60 -6.47 -18.38
C ARG A 431 0.59 -5.94 -19.19
N ARG A 432 0.30 -4.92 -20.01
CA ARG A 432 1.23 -4.24 -20.91
C ARG A 432 1.45 -2.78 -20.52
N ILE A 433 2.42 -2.16 -21.18
CA ILE A 433 2.61 -0.71 -21.25
C ILE A 433 2.59 -0.29 -22.72
N GLU A 434 1.69 0.61 -23.07
CA GLU A 434 1.63 1.31 -24.35
C GLU A 434 2.25 2.70 -24.20
N TYR A 435 2.61 3.36 -25.31
CA TYR A 435 3.24 4.67 -25.27
C TYR A 435 2.98 5.46 -26.56
N ALA A 436 2.83 6.78 -26.41
CA ALA A 436 2.47 7.68 -27.51
C ALA A 436 3.45 8.87 -27.58
N PHE A 437 4.04 9.08 -28.76
CA PHE A 437 4.92 10.21 -29.05
C PHE A 437 4.10 11.41 -29.55
N VAL A 438 4.33 12.60 -28.98
CA VAL A 438 3.68 13.84 -29.41
C VAL A 438 4.72 14.91 -29.73
N GLY A 439 4.40 15.78 -30.70
CA GLY A 439 5.36 16.62 -31.42
C GLY A 439 5.88 15.98 -32.73
N LEU A 440 5.22 14.93 -33.23
CA LEU A 440 5.56 14.27 -34.50
C LEU A 440 5.23 15.13 -35.73
N GLU A 441 4.25 16.03 -35.63
CA GLU A 441 3.87 16.96 -36.69
C GLU A 441 5.07 17.80 -37.15
N GLY A 442 5.32 17.85 -38.46
CA GLY A 442 6.49 18.54 -39.04
C GLY A 442 7.84 17.86 -38.85
N SER A 443 7.96 16.82 -38.00
CA SER A 443 9.25 16.16 -37.71
C SER A 443 9.76 15.21 -38.80
N GLY A 444 8.88 14.78 -39.72
CA GLY A 444 9.17 13.74 -40.72
C GLY A 444 9.23 12.30 -40.18
N ILE A 445 9.18 12.11 -38.86
CA ILE A 445 9.26 10.80 -38.20
C ILE A 445 7.95 10.03 -38.40
N LYS A 446 8.05 8.75 -38.77
CA LYS A 446 6.92 7.81 -38.81
C LYS A 446 7.10 6.73 -37.73
N ILE A 447 6.08 6.59 -36.92
CA ILE A 447 5.93 5.57 -35.88
C ILE A 447 5.06 4.44 -36.45
N ASP A 448 5.55 3.21 -36.38
CA ASP A 448 4.83 1.99 -36.75
C ASP A 448 4.71 1.09 -35.51
N MET A 449 3.48 0.79 -35.09
CA MET A 449 3.20 -0.03 -33.91
C MET A 449 2.84 -1.45 -34.34
N GLU A 450 3.72 -2.40 -34.06
CA GLU A 450 3.57 -3.79 -34.48
C GLU A 450 2.46 -4.50 -33.72
N GLU A 451 1.31 -4.70 -34.37
CA GLU A 451 0.27 -5.60 -33.87
C GLU A 451 0.77 -7.05 -33.83
N HIS A 452 0.36 -7.77 -32.78
CA HIS A 452 0.58 -9.22 -32.72
C HIS A 452 -0.44 -9.94 -33.60
N ASN A 453 0.07 -10.84 -34.46
CA ASN A 453 -0.74 -11.67 -35.36
C ASN A 453 -1.49 -12.77 -34.58
N LEU A 454 -2.50 -12.33 -33.82
CA LEU A 454 -3.44 -13.16 -33.08
C LEU A 454 -4.78 -13.19 -33.81
N ARG A 455 -5.53 -14.29 -33.64
CA ARG A 455 -6.89 -14.42 -34.17
C ARG A 455 -7.76 -13.27 -33.66
N GLU A 456 -8.39 -12.52 -34.56
CA GLU A 456 -9.17 -11.32 -34.23
C GLU A 456 -10.28 -11.60 -33.20
N SER A 457 -10.86 -12.81 -33.21
CA SER A 457 -11.86 -13.26 -32.25
C SER A 457 -11.37 -13.37 -30.78
N LEU A 458 -10.06 -13.32 -30.52
CA LEU A 458 -9.48 -13.26 -29.17
C LEU A 458 -9.22 -11.83 -28.70
N LYS A 459 -9.01 -10.89 -29.63
CA LYS A 459 -8.74 -9.49 -29.32
C LYS A 459 -9.99 -8.82 -28.78
N ASP A 460 -9.83 -7.89 -27.86
CA ASP A 460 -10.98 -7.11 -27.37
C ASP A 460 -11.30 -5.94 -28.33
N PRO A 461 -12.58 -5.61 -28.56
CA PRO A 461 -12.95 -4.38 -29.28
C PRO A 461 -12.45 -3.10 -28.59
N LYS A 462 -12.45 -3.06 -27.25
CA LYS A 462 -12.06 -1.86 -26.48
C LYS A 462 -10.57 -1.51 -26.57
N ARG A 463 -9.73 -2.36 -27.17
CA ARG A 463 -8.28 -2.14 -27.28
C ARG A 463 -7.91 -0.81 -27.97
N PHE A 464 -8.71 -0.39 -28.95
CA PHE A 464 -8.50 0.87 -29.68
C PHE A 464 -9.21 2.06 -29.04
N GLN A 465 -10.22 1.81 -28.19
CA GLN A 465 -11.08 2.84 -27.64
C GLN A 465 -10.30 3.90 -26.83
N LEU A 466 -9.14 3.55 -26.25
CA LEU A 466 -8.26 4.53 -25.60
C LEU A 466 -7.78 5.63 -26.57
N ALA A 467 -7.40 5.26 -27.79
CA ALA A 467 -6.92 6.21 -28.80
C ALA A 467 -8.06 7.09 -29.35
N GLU A 468 -9.27 6.56 -29.40
CA GLU A 468 -10.49 7.29 -29.78
C GLU A 468 -10.94 8.24 -28.65
N ASP A 469 -11.01 7.76 -27.41
CA ASP A 469 -11.37 8.52 -26.21
C ASP A 469 -10.42 9.71 -25.98
N GLU A 470 -9.11 9.51 -26.20
CA GLU A 470 -8.09 10.55 -26.09
C GLU A 470 -7.94 11.43 -27.36
N SER A 471 -8.72 11.21 -28.43
CA SER A 471 -8.63 12.01 -29.65
C SER A 471 -9.40 13.34 -29.59
N GLY A 472 -8.88 14.36 -30.28
CA GLY A 472 -9.48 15.69 -30.39
C GLY A 472 -9.40 16.50 -29.09
N LEU A 473 -10.24 17.54 -28.99
CA LEU A 473 -10.52 18.21 -27.72
C LEU A 473 -11.54 17.39 -26.93
N TYR A 474 -11.27 17.19 -25.64
CA TYR A 474 -12.23 16.62 -24.69
C TYR A 474 -11.92 17.12 -23.27
N TYR A 475 -12.83 16.83 -22.34
CA TYR A 475 -12.68 17.17 -20.93
C TYR A 475 -12.76 15.91 -20.06
N ARG A 476 -12.04 15.93 -18.93
CA ARG A 476 -12.20 14.96 -17.84
C ARG A 476 -12.45 15.70 -16.53
N LEU A 477 -13.10 15.05 -15.58
CA LEU A 477 -13.27 15.58 -14.22
C LEU A 477 -12.13 15.06 -13.35
N GLN A 478 -11.25 15.93 -12.83
CA GLN A 478 -10.31 15.55 -11.78
C GLN A 478 -11.07 15.49 -10.45
N VAL A 479 -11.08 14.31 -9.82
CA VAL A 479 -11.83 14.04 -8.59
C VAL A 479 -10.94 13.96 -7.34
N ALA A 480 -9.64 13.69 -7.51
CA ALA A 480 -8.66 13.73 -6.41
C ALA A 480 -7.24 14.00 -6.91
N GLU A 481 -6.39 14.56 -6.04
CA GLU A 481 -4.93 14.61 -6.21
C GLU A 481 -4.25 14.12 -4.93
N LEU A 482 -3.64 12.92 -4.96
CA LEU A 482 -3.17 12.18 -3.78
C LEU A 482 -1.73 11.69 -3.93
N ARG A 483 -1.06 11.32 -2.82
CA ARG A 483 0.21 10.57 -2.86
C ARG A 483 0.03 9.04 -2.80
N GLN A 484 -1.21 8.56 -2.76
CA GLN A 484 -1.57 7.15 -2.52
C GLN A 484 -2.74 6.70 -3.43
N ASN A 485 -3.25 5.47 -3.27
CA ASN A 485 -4.39 4.96 -4.03
C ASN A 485 -5.69 5.73 -3.69
N PHE A 486 -6.53 5.98 -4.70
CA PHE A 486 -7.86 6.59 -4.55
C PHE A 486 -8.92 5.49 -4.45
N THR A 487 -9.38 5.21 -3.23
CA THR A 487 -10.47 4.26 -2.99
C THR A 487 -11.82 4.88 -3.37
N GLY A 488 -12.81 4.04 -3.68
CA GLY A 488 -14.17 4.49 -4.03
C GLY A 488 -14.44 4.70 -5.52
N LEU A 489 -13.51 4.34 -6.42
CA LEU A 489 -13.70 4.40 -7.88
C LEU A 489 -14.96 3.68 -8.40
N GLN A 490 -15.49 2.72 -7.65
CA GLN A 490 -16.74 2.01 -7.98
C GLN A 490 -17.95 2.94 -8.16
N ARG A 491 -17.93 4.15 -7.57
CA ARG A 491 -18.95 5.20 -7.79
C ARG A 491 -18.98 5.71 -9.24
N TYR A 492 -17.94 5.43 -10.03
CA TYR A 492 -17.72 5.97 -11.37
C TYR A 492 -17.61 4.86 -12.43
N ASN A 493 -18.07 3.64 -12.16
CA ASN A 493 -17.88 2.47 -13.05
C ASN A 493 -18.37 2.68 -14.50
N GLU A 494 -19.42 3.49 -14.71
CA GLU A 494 -19.97 3.81 -16.04
C GLU A 494 -19.17 4.87 -16.82
N LEU A 495 -18.15 5.49 -16.21
CA LEU A 495 -17.35 6.57 -16.79
C LEU A 495 -15.89 6.15 -16.97
N PRO A 496 -15.22 6.45 -18.10
CA PRO A 496 -13.82 6.08 -18.29
C PRO A 496 -12.92 6.82 -17.29
N TRP A 497 -12.15 6.06 -16.53
CA TRP A 497 -11.33 6.50 -15.40
C TRP A 497 -9.83 6.50 -15.77
N LEU A 498 -9.04 7.32 -15.07
CA LEU A 498 -7.62 7.53 -15.37
C LEU A 498 -6.90 7.93 -14.09
N VAL A 499 -5.68 7.42 -13.89
CA VAL A 499 -4.70 8.09 -13.04
C VAL A 499 -3.54 8.57 -13.89
N GLU A 500 -3.11 9.81 -13.69
CA GLU A 500 -1.91 10.35 -14.35
C GLU A 500 -0.99 11.08 -13.36
N ARG A 501 0.29 11.14 -13.71
CA ARG A 501 1.32 11.84 -12.95
C ARG A 501 2.40 12.35 -13.94
N ALA A 502 2.82 13.60 -13.80
CA ALA A 502 4.04 14.09 -14.44
C ALA A 502 5.25 13.54 -13.68
N ALA A 503 6.32 13.14 -14.39
CA ALA A 503 7.44 12.41 -13.75
C ALA A 503 8.14 13.18 -12.63
N ASP A 504 8.12 14.52 -12.69
CA ASP A 504 8.65 15.47 -11.70
C ASP A 504 7.73 15.70 -10.48
N ASN A 505 6.46 15.29 -10.54
CA ASN A 505 5.50 15.46 -9.45
C ASN A 505 5.53 14.29 -8.45
N SER A 506 5.12 14.54 -7.20
CA SER A 506 4.91 13.51 -6.16
C SER A 506 3.47 13.03 -6.03
N SER A 507 2.48 13.73 -6.63
CA SER A 507 1.07 13.37 -6.58
C SER A 507 0.53 12.71 -7.87
N TYR A 508 -0.43 11.83 -7.65
CA TYR A 508 -1.32 11.19 -8.62
C TYR A 508 -2.59 12.01 -8.79
N ARG A 509 -2.98 12.28 -10.03
CA ARG A 509 -4.27 12.90 -10.37
C ARG A 509 -5.22 11.82 -10.82
N TYR A 510 -6.33 11.67 -10.11
CA TYR A 510 -7.39 10.73 -10.45
C TYR A 510 -8.49 11.49 -11.19
N LEU A 511 -8.81 11.01 -12.39
CA LEU A 511 -9.77 11.61 -13.29
C LEU A 511 -10.83 10.60 -13.74
N VAL A 512 -12.04 11.10 -14.00
CA VAL A 512 -13.18 10.31 -14.48
C VAL A 512 -13.90 11.03 -15.62
N GLY A 513 -14.61 10.26 -16.43
CA GLY A 513 -15.38 10.75 -17.57
C GLY A 513 -14.54 11.14 -18.77
N ARG A 514 -15.18 11.21 -19.93
CA ARG A 514 -14.66 11.76 -21.19
C ARG A 514 -15.81 12.52 -21.84
N MET A 515 -15.79 13.85 -21.68
CA MET A 515 -16.87 14.75 -22.10
C MET A 515 -16.45 15.52 -23.35
N GLY A 516 -17.37 15.69 -24.30
CA GLY A 516 -17.12 16.40 -25.55
C GLY A 516 -17.14 17.92 -25.42
N THR A 517 -17.88 18.45 -24.44
CA THR A 517 -18.00 19.90 -24.19
C THR A 517 -17.69 20.27 -22.74
N TYR A 518 -17.30 21.53 -22.52
CA TYR A 518 -17.13 22.07 -21.17
C TYR A 518 -18.42 21.96 -20.35
N ARG A 519 -19.59 22.16 -21.00
CA ARG A 519 -20.91 22.12 -20.35
C ARG A 519 -21.27 20.73 -19.80
N GLU A 520 -20.96 19.66 -20.52
CA GLU A 520 -21.12 18.29 -20.00
C GLU A 520 -20.24 18.05 -18.77
N ALA A 521 -18.99 18.51 -18.81
CA ALA A 521 -18.05 18.35 -17.70
C ALA A 521 -18.42 19.20 -16.47
N GLU A 522 -19.00 20.39 -16.69
CA GLU A 522 -19.51 21.28 -15.66
C GLU A 522 -20.73 20.68 -14.95
N ALA A 523 -21.66 20.08 -15.71
CA ALA A 523 -22.79 19.33 -15.15
C ALA A 523 -22.33 18.14 -14.29
N LEU A 524 -21.40 17.31 -14.80
CA LEU A 524 -20.84 16.19 -14.03
C LEU A 524 -20.08 16.66 -12.79
N ARG A 525 -19.34 17.78 -12.86
CA ARG A 525 -18.70 18.39 -11.68
C ARG A 525 -19.74 18.72 -10.61
N ASN A 526 -20.87 19.30 -11.01
CA ASN A 526 -21.92 19.72 -10.08
C ASN A 526 -22.63 18.51 -9.43
N GLU A 527 -22.88 17.44 -10.17
CA GLU A 527 -23.37 16.17 -9.63
C GLU A 527 -22.40 15.58 -8.59
N VAL A 528 -21.11 15.50 -8.93
CA VAL A 528 -20.07 14.93 -8.05
C VAL A 528 -19.84 15.76 -6.78
N MET A 529 -19.91 17.09 -6.88
CA MET A 529 -19.87 17.96 -5.69
C MET A 529 -21.14 17.82 -4.84
N ALA A 530 -22.32 17.67 -5.44
CA ALA A 530 -23.56 17.42 -4.71
C ALA A 530 -23.56 16.05 -4.00
N ALA A 531 -22.87 15.05 -4.55
CA ALA A 531 -22.58 13.76 -3.90
C ALA A 531 -21.49 13.84 -2.81
N GLY A 532 -21.07 15.05 -2.41
CA GLY A 532 -20.14 15.30 -1.30
C GLY A 532 -18.65 15.25 -1.67
N GLN A 533 -18.28 15.01 -2.92
CA GLN A 533 -16.87 15.03 -3.33
C GLN A 533 -16.42 16.47 -3.67
N THR A 534 -16.16 17.23 -2.61
CA THR A 534 -15.67 18.62 -2.69
C THR A 534 -14.31 18.71 -3.39
N GLY A 535 -14.08 19.78 -4.14
CA GLY A 535 -12.80 20.03 -4.82
C GLY A 535 -12.63 19.33 -6.18
N ALA A 536 -13.65 18.63 -6.68
CA ALA A 536 -13.65 18.11 -8.04
C ALA A 536 -13.68 19.26 -9.08
N PHE A 537 -12.85 19.20 -10.13
CA PHE A 537 -12.77 20.26 -11.13
C PHE A 537 -12.54 19.75 -12.56
N VAL A 538 -13.04 20.51 -13.54
CA VAL A 538 -12.96 20.19 -14.96
C VAL A 538 -11.54 20.41 -15.47
N VAL A 539 -11.05 19.51 -16.33
CA VAL A 539 -9.72 19.56 -16.92
C VAL A 539 -9.82 19.34 -18.44
N PRO A 540 -9.35 20.29 -19.27
CA PRO A 540 -9.30 20.14 -20.72
C PRO A 540 -8.07 19.34 -21.18
N TYR A 541 -8.29 18.50 -22.19
CA TYR A 541 -7.27 17.69 -22.85
C TYR A 541 -7.38 17.84 -24.37
N PHE A 542 -6.25 17.72 -25.08
CA PHE A 542 -6.20 17.67 -26.53
C PHE A 542 -5.24 16.57 -27.01
N ASN A 543 -5.72 15.64 -27.84
CA ASN A 543 -4.94 14.50 -28.37
C ASN A 543 -4.13 13.79 -27.26
N GLY A 544 -4.81 13.40 -26.19
CA GLY A 544 -4.26 12.79 -25.00
C GLY A 544 -3.62 13.76 -24.00
N TYR A 545 -3.23 14.98 -24.37
CA TYR A 545 -2.44 15.86 -23.49
C TYR A 545 -3.28 16.84 -22.69
N ARG A 546 -3.07 16.87 -21.36
CA ARG A 546 -3.64 17.86 -20.45
C ARG A 546 -3.14 19.26 -20.82
N LEU A 547 -4.05 20.19 -21.12
CA LEU A 547 -3.67 21.53 -21.56
C LEU A 547 -3.26 22.42 -20.38
N LYS A 548 -2.13 23.13 -20.51
CA LYS A 548 -1.75 24.25 -19.63
C LYS A 548 -2.49 25.52 -20.04
N ARG A 549 -2.66 26.50 -19.14
CA ARG A 549 -3.41 27.74 -19.41
C ARG A 549 -2.94 28.49 -20.67
N SER A 550 -1.64 28.49 -20.97
CA SER A 550 -1.07 29.05 -22.21
C SER A 550 -1.42 28.26 -23.47
N GLU A 551 -1.50 26.93 -23.38
CA GLU A 551 -1.92 26.05 -24.48
C GLU A 551 -3.44 26.18 -24.72
N ILE A 552 -4.24 26.34 -23.65
CA ILE A 552 -5.68 26.65 -23.72
C ILE A 552 -5.90 27.96 -24.47
N PHE A 553 -5.26 29.06 -24.06
CA PHE A 553 -5.39 30.36 -24.75
C PHE A 553 -5.05 30.24 -26.24
N ARG A 554 -3.96 29.55 -26.61
CA ARG A 554 -3.57 29.34 -28.01
C ARG A 554 -4.62 28.57 -28.81
N LEU A 555 -5.18 27.49 -28.24
CA LEU A 555 -6.16 26.63 -28.91
C LEU A 555 -7.58 27.21 -28.90
N SER A 556 -7.88 28.17 -28.03
CA SER A 556 -9.23 28.76 -27.87
C SER A 556 -9.74 29.56 -29.09
N THR A 557 -8.88 29.82 -30.07
CA THR A 557 -9.24 30.36 -31.40
C THR A 557 -9.84 29.27 -32.30
N ASP A 558 -9.19 28.11 -32.35
CA ASP A 558 -9.57 26.99 -33.23
C ASP A 558 -10.66 26.11 -32.59
N PHE A 559 -10.74 26.12 -31.25
CA PHE A 559 -11.70 25.37 -30.44
C PHE A 559 -12.48 26.31 -29.50
N PRO A 560 -13.57 26.95 -29.97
CA PRO A 560 -14.30 27.97 -29.22
C PRO A 560 -14.88 27.51 -27.87
N ASP A 561 -15.10 26.21 -27.68
CA ASP A 561 -15.62 25.68 -26.41
C ASP A 561 -14.66 25.91 -25.21
N LEU A 562 -13.34 26.03 -25.49
CA LEU A 562 -12.36 26.45 -24.49
C LEU A 562 -12.60 27.87 -23.94
N GLN A 563 -13.35 28.73 -24.64
CA GLN A 563 -13.73 30.05 -24.14
C GLN A 563 -14.70 29.93 -22.94
N TYR A 564 -15.57 28.91 -22.91
CA TYR A 564 -16.43 28.67 -21.74
C TYR A 564 -15.62 28.21 -20.53
N TYR A 565 -14.60 27.39 -20.74
CA TYR A 565 -13.64 27.01 -19.70
C TYR A 565 -12.90 28.24 -19.15
N LEU A 566 -12.36 29.10 -20.03
CA LEU A 566 -11.65 30.33 -19.65
C LEU A 566 -12.56 31.38 -18.99
N GLY A 567 -13.83 31.45 -19.36
CA GLY A 567 -14.81 32.35 -18.74
C GLY A 567 -15.19 31.96 -17.30
N ALA A 568 -14.82 30.76 -16.85
CA ALA A 568 -15.15 30.22 -15.54
C ALA A 568 -13.93 29.96 -14.63
N ASN A 569 -12.68 30.12 -15.12
CA ASN A 569 -11.43 29.80 -14.39
C ASN A 569 -10.24 30.70 -14.80
#